data_AF-A0A6J4XDL3-F1
#
_entry.id   AF-A0A6J4XDL3-F1
#
_cell.length_a   1.000
_cell.length_b   1.000
_cell.length_c   1.000
_cell.angle_alpha   90.00
_cell.angle_beta   90.00
_cell.angle_gamma   90.00
#
_symmetry.space_group_name_H-M   'P 1'
#
loop_
_entity.id
_entity.type
_entity.pdbx_description
1 polymer ?
#
loop_
_entity_poly.entity_id
_entity_poly.type
_entity_poly.pdbx_seq_one_letter_code
_entity_poly.pdbx_strand_id
1 'polypeptide(L)'
;METQEYIDGVLAKNRRMVAKTITLIESSLLSHQESAKDIVNALLPHAGKAVRIGITGVPGVGKSTYIESFGLQLVKQGHRVAVLAVDPSSSKSGGSIMGDKTRMERLSLEQNAFIRPSPSGGTLGGVARRTRETIVVCEAAGFDVIIVETVGVGQSETTVASMVDFFLVLMLAGAGDELQGIKKGVLELADAIAINKADGNNIANAKKAKMEYERALSLLTPFSKTWSPPVLTCSAVTMNGIDEIWQTILEHRKKIDATGELVEKRSQQSLDWMWALVEEGLIDRFYKNPGVKKSLPKIVKSVEEGKTGPTIAAHKLLYLHDLCFSESDYEG
;
A
#
# COMPACT_ATOMS: atom_id res chain seq x y z
N MET A 1 2.55 28.32 -7.49
CA MET A 1 1.91 27.45 -8.47
C MET A 1 0.48 27.31 -8.02
N GLU A 2 -0.46 27.58 -8.92
CA GLU A 2 -1.87 27.44 -8.63
C GLU A 2 -2.28 25.97 -8.70
N THR A 3 -3.33 25.59 -7.96
CA THR A 3 -3.90 24.22 -7.94
C THR A 3 -4.16 23.69 -9.36
N GLN A 4 -4.66 24.54 -10.25
CA GLN A 4 -4.96 24.18 -11.64
C GLN A 4 -3.72 23.73 -12.43
N GLU A 5 -2.56 24.36 -12.21
CA GLU A 5 -1.32 24.00 -12.90
C GLU A 5 -0.89 22.55 -12.59
N TYR A 6 -1.10 22.11 -11.34
CA TYR A 6 -0.85 20.72 -10.94
C TYR A 6 -1.79 19.76 -11.65
N ILE A 7 -3.08 20.05 -11.67
CA ILE A 7 -4.12 19.22 -12.29
C ILE A 7 -3.83 19.06 -13.79
N ASP A 8 -3.66 20.18 -14.50
CA ASP A 8 -3.39 20.18 -15.95
C ASP A 8 -2.09 19.44 -16.27
N GLY A 9 -1.05 19.65 -15.46
CA GLY A 9 0.22 18.96 -15.60
C GLY A 9 0.11 17.44 -15.42
N VAL A 10 -0.67 16.98 -14.45
CA VAL A 10 -0.93 15.55 -14.22
C VAL A 10 -1.71 14.95 -15.40
N LEU A 11 -2.80 15.60 -15.83
CA LEU A 11 -3.64 15.13 -16.93
C LEU A 11 -2.89 15.15 -18.28
N ALA A 12 -1.99 16.11 -18.47
CA ALA A 12 -1.06 16.16 -19.61
C ALA A 12 0.09 15.12 -19.51
N LYS A 13 0.05 14.22 -18.52
CA LYS A 13 1.03 13.15 -18.30
C LYS A 13 2.46 13.67 -18.07
N ASN A 14 2.60 14.90 -17.58
CA ASN A 14 3.90 15.51 -17.35
C ASN A 14 4.56 14.90 -16.10
N ARG A 15 5.61 14.09 -16.31
CA ARG A 15 6.34 13.38 -15.24
C ARG A 15 6.82 14.29 -14.10
N ARG A 16 7.25 15.52 -14.42
CA ARG A 16 7.71 16.48 -13.40
C ARG A 16 6.54 16.95 -12.54
N MET A 17 5.38 17.17 -13.15
CA MET A 17 4.17 17.59 -12.45
C MET A 17 3.60 16.47 -11.59
N VAL A 18 3.61 15.23 -12.07
CA VAL A 18 3.30 14.04 -11.25
C VAL A 18 4.19 13.99 -10.00
N ALA A 19 5.51 14.08 -10.18
CA ALA A 19 6.45 14.04 -9.04
C ALA A 19 6.23 15.20 -8.05
N LYS A 20 5.98 16.42 -8.54
CA LYS A 20 5.70 17.58 -7.69
C LYS A 20 4.38 17.43 -6.92
N THR A 21 3.34 16.92 -7.57
CA THR A 21 2.03 16.67 -6.95
C THR A 21 2.16 15.64 -5.82
N ILE A 22 2.91 14.56 -6.06
CA ILE A 22 3.18 13.56 -5.02
C ILE A 22 3.98 14.17 -3.86
N THR A 23 5.00 14.98 -4.14
CA THR A 23 5.71 15.70 -3.07
C THR A 23 4.80 16.63 -2.26
N LEU A 24 3.79 17.23 -2.89
CA LEU A 24 2.79 18.05 -2.20
C LEU A 24 1.92 17.21 -1.26
N ILE A 25 1.42 16.06 -1.74
CA ILE A 25 0.68 15.05 -0.97
C ILE A 25 1.48 14.57 0.26
N GLU A 26 2.77 14.35 0.08
CA GLU A 26 3.64 13.87 1.16
C GLU A 26 4.01 14.95 2.19
N SER A 27 3.67 16.21 1.94
CA SER A 27 4.06 17.32 2.81
C SER A 27 3.32 17.31 4.15
N SER A 28 4.02 17.72 5.21
CA SER A 28 3.43 17.95 6.54
C SER A 28 2.89 19.36 6.74
N LEU A 29 3.09 20.28 5.77
CA LEU A 29 2.59 21.65 5.86
C LEU A 29 1.09 21.70 5.60
N LEU A 30 0.34 22.39 6.47
CA LEU A 30 -1.14 22.46 6.40
C LEU A 30 -1.64 23.02 5.06
N SER A 31 -1.04 24.11 4.58
CA SER A 31 -1.40 24.71 3.29
C SER A 31 -1.19 23.76 2.10
N HIS A 32 -0.14 22.93 2.16
CA HIS A 32 0.10 21.90 1.14
C HIS A 32 -0.92 20.77 1.23
N GLN A 33 -1.32 20.38 2.45
CA GLN A 33 -2.32 19.34 2.65
C GLN A 33 -3.71 19.76 2.15
N GLU A 34 -4.10 21.03 2.33
CA GLU A 34 -5.34 21.58 1.77
C GLU A 34 -5.29 21.56 0.25
N SER A 35 -4.24 22.12 -0.34
CA SER A 35 -4.05 22.12 -1.80
C SER A 35 -4.03 20.70 -2.39
N ALA A 36 -3.39 19.74 -1.71
CA ALA A 36 -3.33 18.35 -2.15
C ALA A 36 -4.71 17.68 -2.16
N LYS A 37 -5.57 17.98 -1.18
CA LYS A 37 -6.95 17.46 -1.15
C LYS A 37 -7.74 17.93 -2.36
N ASP A 38 -7.66 19.23 -2.67
CA ASP A 38 -8.37 19.81 -3.82
C ASP A 38 -7.89 19.21 -5.14
N ILE A 39 -6.57 19.06 -5.31
CA ILE A 39 -5.96 18.44 -6.49
C ILE A 39 -6.41 16.98 -6.62
N VAL A 40 -6.29 16.17 -5.56
CA VAL A 40 -6.66 14.75 -5.59
C VAL A 40 -8.15 14.60 -5.91
N ASN A 41 -9.01 15.41 -5.30
CA ASN A 41 -10.46 15.40 -5.57
C ASN A 41 -10.77 15.71 -7.04
N ALA A 42 -10.10 16.72 -7.61
CA ALA A 42 -10.25 17.06 -9.03
C ALA A 42 -9.75 15.96 -9.98
N LEU A 43 -8.79 15.12 -9.54
CA LEU A 43 -8.25 14.02 -10.33
C LEU A 43 -9.05 12.71 -10.21
N LEU A 44 -9.92 12.55 -9.20
CA LEU A 44 -10.71 11.34 -8.98
C LEU A 44 -11.50 10.87 -10.23
N PRO A 45 -12.17 11.75 -11.01
CA PRO A 45 -12.90 11.33 -12.22
C PRO A 45 -12.01 10.72 -13.31
N HIS A 46 -10.69 10.94 -13.24
CA HIS A 46 -9.71 10.46 -14.21
C HIS A 46 -8.96 9.20 -13.72
N ALA A 47 -9.25 8.73 -12.51
CA ALA A 47 -8.62 7.56 -11.90
C ALA A 47 -9.48 6.29 -12.02
N GLY A 48 -8.96 5.16 -11.55
CA GLY A 48 -9.69 3.89 -11.43
C GLY A 48 -9.59 2.96 -12.65
N LYS A 49 -8.83 3.28 -13.69
CA LYS A 49 -8.70 2.39 -14.87
C LYS A 49 -7.56 1.38 -14.76
N ALA A 50 -6.56 1.65 -13.93
CA ALA A 50 -5.36 0.82 -13.86
C ALA A 50 -5.59 -0.54 -13.19
N VAL A 51 -4.67 -1.48 -13.44
CA VAL A 51 -4.50 -2.72 -12.67
C VAL A 51 -3.64 -2.41 -11.45
N ARG A 52 -4.20 -2.56 -10.24
CA ARG A 52 -3.48 -2.31 -8.99
C ARG A 52 -3.00 -3.64 -8.40
N ILE A 53 -1.69 -3.79 -8.25
CA ILE A 53 -1.02 -5.03 -7.84
C ILE A 53 -0.24 -4.75 -6.57
N GLY A 54 -0.56 -5.43 -5.48
CA GLY A 54 0.26 -5.46 -4.27
C GLY A 54 1.28 -6.57 -4.39
N ILE A 55 2.55 -6.29 -4.07
CA ILE A 55 3.61 -7.30 -4.07
C ILE A 55 4.29 -7.32 -2.71
N THR A 56 4.27 -8.49 -2.09
CA THR A 56 4.96 -8.75 -0.83
C THR A 56 5.83 -10.00 -0.92
N GLY A 57 6.61 -10.25 0.12
CA GLY A 57 7.44 -11.44 0.25
C GLY A 57 8.52 -11.26 1.31
N VAL A 58 9.03 -12.38 1.80
CA VAL A 58 10.04 -12.42 2.86
C VAL A 58 11.34 -11.72 2.43
N PRO A 59 12.13 -11.16 3.37
CA PRO A 59 13.45 -10.61 3.06
C PRO A 59 14.30 -11.63 2.28
N GLY A 60 14.97 -11.18 1.21
CA GLY A 60 15.83 -12.04 0.40
C GLY A 60 15.11 -12.87 -0.68
N VAL A 61 13.77 -12.82 -0.77
CA VAL A 61 13.00 -13.51 -1.82
C VAL A 61 13.32 -13.03 -3.24
N GLY A 62 13.97 -11.87 -3.37
CA GLY A 62 14.27 -11.25 -4.67
C GLY A 62 13.14 -10.35 -5.19
N LYS A 63 12.36 -9.75 -4.28
CA LYS A 63 11.20 -8.90 -4.62
C LYS A 63 11.55 -7.72 -5.52
N SER A 64 12.56 -6.93 -5.19
CA SER A 64 12.94 -5.77 -6.03
C SER A 64 13.45 -6.20 -7.41
N THR A 65 14.21 -7.31 -7.50
CA THR A 65 14.61 -7.90 -8.78
C THR A 65 13.39 -8.39 -9.58
N TYR A 66 12.41 -9.02 -8.91
CA TYR A 66 11.17 -9.43 -9.54
C TYR A 66 10.38 -8.23 -10.08
N ILE A 67 10.21 -7.17 -9.28
CA ILE A 67 9.47 -5.97 -9.69
C ILE A 67 10.18 -5.27 -10.85
N GLU A 68 11.51 -5.18 -10.84
CA GLU A 68 12.28 -4.63 -11.98
C GLU A 68 12.01 -5.44 -13.25
N SER A 69 12.19 -6.77 -13.19
CA SER A 69 11.97 -7.67 -14.34
C SER A 69 10.54 -7.62 -14.85
N PHE A 70 9.56 -7.71 -13.95
CA PHE A 70 8.14 -7.64 -14.27
C PHE A 70 7.76 -6.28 -14.88
N GLY A 71 8.20 -5.17 -14.26
CA GLY A 71 7.97 -3.82 -14.77
C GLY A 71 8.58 -3.60 -16.16
N LEU A 72 9.82 -4.07 -16.39
CA LEU A 72 10.47 -3.99 -17.70
C LEU A 72 9.71 -4.77 -18.78
N GLN A 73 9.18 -5.94 -18.43
CA GLN A 73 8.35 -6.72 -19.36
C GLN A 73 7.06 -5.98 -19.70
N LEU A 74 6.37 -5.40 -18.71
CA LEU A 74 5.16 -4.62 -18.94
C LEU A 74 5.42 -3.39 -19.81
N VAL A 75 6.52 -2.68 -19.57
CA VAL A 75 6.95 -1.54 -20.43
C VAL A 75 7.19 -2.00 -21.86
N LYS A 76 7.84 -3.15 -22.07
CA LYS A 76 8.03 -3.73 -23.42
C LYS A 76 6.72 -4.11 -24.10
N GLN A 77 5.69 -4.47 -23.32
CA GLN A 77 4.33 -4.74 -23.81
C GLN A 77 3.52 -3.45 -24.06
N GLY A 78 4.09 -2.27 -23.80
CA GLY A 78 3.48 -0.97 -24.05
C GLY A 78 2.76 -0.35 -22.85
N HIS A 79 2.80 -1.00 -21.68
CA HIS A 79 2.19 -0.47 -20.47
C HIS A 79 3.01 0.68 -19.86
N ARG A 80 2.31 1.56 -19.13
CA ARG A 80 2.90 2.61 -18.30
C ARG A 80 2.77 2.19 -16.84
N VAL A 81 3.91 1.91 -16.22
CA VAL A 81 3.99 1.28 -14.90
C VAL A 81 4.37 2.30 -13.83
N ALA A 82 3.60 2.38 -12.75
CA ALA A 82 4.03 3.07 -11.54
C ALA A 82 4.38 2.05 -10.44
N VAL A 83 5.50 2.24 -9.75
CA VAL A 83 5.92 1.43 -8.59
C VAL A 83 5.97 2.34 -7.36
N LEU A 84 5.16 2.01 -6.35
CA LEU A 84 4.99 2.76 -5.11
C LEU A 84 5.41 1.88 -3.94
N ALA A 85 6.41 2.30 -3.18
CA ALA A 85 6.85 1.56 -2.00
C ALA A 85 6.10 2.00 -0.73
N VAL A 86 5.82 1.05 0.16
CA VAL A 86 5.21 1.27 1.47
C VAL A 86 6.13 0.70 2.55
N ASP A 87 6.80 1.57 3.30
CA ASP A 87 7.71 1.21 4.39
C ASP A 87 7.27 1.85 5.72
N PRO A 88 6.75 1.07 6.69
CA PRO A 88 6.40 1.58 8.02
C PRO A 88 7.61 2.11 8.80
N SER A 89 8.82 1.59 8.53
CA SER A 89 10.05 1.91 9.23
C SER A 89 10.65 3.25 8.80
N SER A 90 10.18 3.81 7.68
CA SER A 90 10.50 5.16 7.19
C SER A 90 10.21 6.27 8.22
N SER A 91 9.34 5.98 9.20
CA SER A 91 9.03 6.82 10.36
C SER A 91 10.26 7.13 11.22
N LYS A 92 11.24 6.22 11.31
CA LYS A 92 12.49 6.40 12.07
C LYS A 92 13.63 7.01 11.26
N SER A 93 13.67 6.78 9.96
CA SER A 93 14.79 7.18 9.10
C SER A 93 14.60 8.52 8.39
N GLY A 94 13.43 9.16 8.51
CA GLY A 94 13.11 10.37 7.75
C GLY A 94 12.89 10.09 6.26
N GLY A 95 12.57 8.83 5.93
CA GLY A 95 12.32 8.27 4.61
C GLY A 95 13.55 8.02 3.73
N SER A 96 13.30 7.24 2.67
CA SER A 96 14.30 6.70 1.77
C SER A 96 14.40 7.60 0.53
N ILE A 97 15.37 8.52 0.50
CA ILE A 97 15.60 9.37 -0.68
C ILE A 97 16.23 8.55 -1.83
N MET A 98 17.01 7.51 -1.52
CA MET A 98 17.84 6.78 -2.47
C MET A 98 17.66 5.25 -2.48
N GLY A 99 17.09 4.64 -1.43
CA GLY A 99 17.21 3.20 -1.19
C GLY A 99 16.46 2.29 -2.16
N ASP A 100 15.34 2.77 -2.73
CA ASP A 100 14.50 1.97 -3.63
C ASP A 100 14.85 2.19 -5.11
N LYS A 101 15.36 3.38 -5.48
CA LYS A 101 15.81 3.67 -6.85
C LYS A 101 17.07 2.90 -7.23
N THR A 102 17.97 2.65 -6.28
CA THR A 102 19.18 1.85 -6.51
C THR A 102 18.90 0.34 -6.64
N ARG A 103 17.71 -0.12 -6.27
CA ARG A 103 17.31 -1.53 -6.37
C ARG A 103 16.60 -1.90 -7.67
N MET A 104 16.17 -0.90 -8.44
CA MET A 104 15.46 -1.03 -9.71
C MET A 104 16.04 -0.08 -10.76
N GLU A 105 17.37 -0.15 -10.95
CA GLU A 105 18.14 0.78 -11.77
C GLU A 105 17.63 0.84 -13.21
N ARG A 106 17.37 -0.33 -13.83
CA ARG A 106 16.98 -0.41 -15.24
C ARG A 106 15.57 0.13 -15.45
N LEU A 107 14.64 -0.27 -14.60
CA LEU A 107 13.26 0.22 -14.67
C LEU A 107 13.19 1.73 -14.41
N SER A 108 14.06 2.28 -13.56
CA SER A 108 14.08 3.72 -13.26
C SER A 108 14.42 4.60 -14.46
N LEU A 109 15.11 4.04 -15.47
CA LEU A 109 15.51 4.72 -16.71
C LEU A 109 14.41 4.69 -17.78
N GLU A 110 13.41 3.82 -17.65
CA GLU A 110 12.32 3.70 -18.62
C GLU A 110 11.37 4.91 -18.55
N GLN A 111 11.10 5.52 -19.70
CA GLN A 111 10.22 6.69 -19.78
C GLN A 111 8.78 6.36 -19.36
N ASN A 112 8.35 5.13 -19.64
CA ASN A 112 7.02 4.61 -19.31
C ASN A 112 6.93 4.05 -17.88
N ALA A 113 8.02 4.06 -17.10
CA ALA A 113 7.99 3.61 -15.71
C ALA A 113 8.21 4.77 -14.74
N PHE A 114 7.47 4.82 -13.62
CA PHE A 114 7.64 5.82 -12.57
C PHE A 114 7.81 5.14 -11.22
N ILE A 115 8.88 5.43 -10.51
CA ILE A 115 9.19 4.80 -9.22
C ILE A 115 9.16 5.87 -8.13
N ARG A 116 8.32 5.65 -7.11
CA ARG A 116 8.24 6.48 -5.91
C ARG A 116 8.63 5.65 -4.67
N PRO A 117 9.73 6.00 -4.00
CA PRO A 117 10.09 5.42 -2.70
C PRO A 117 9.01 5.68 -1.65
N SER A 118 9.06 4.95 -0.53
CA SER A 118 8.10 5.16 0.55
C SER A 118 8.17 6.59 1.09
N PRO A 119 7.01 7.24 1.31
CA PRO A 119 6.97 8.58 1.88
C PRO A 119 7.61 8.61 3.27
N SER A 120 8.18 9.77 3.61
CA SER A 120 8.92 9.98 4.85
C SER A 120 8.02 10.40 6.01
N GLY A 121 8.23 9.84 7.21
CA GLY A 121 7.62 10.33 8.45
C GLY A 121 6.12 10.05 8.61
N GLY A 122 5.74 9.67 9.83
CA GLY A 122 4.34 9.41 10.21
C GLY A 122 4.11 8.00 10.75
N THR A 123 2.88 7.75 11.18
CA THR A 123 2.41 6.39 11.51
C THR A 123 2.19 5.59 10.22
N LEU A 124 2.00 4.28 10.33
CA LEU A 124 1.61 3.44 9.18
C LEU A 124 0.38 4.00 8.44
N GLY A 125 -0.58 4.61 9.16
CA GLY A 125 -1.74 5.28 8.58
C GLY A 125 -1.38 6.43 7.64
N GLY A 126 -0.43 7.30 8.03
CA GLY A 126 0.01 8.41 7.20
C GLY A 126 0.72 7.97 5.91
N VAL A 127 1.51 6.89 5.97
CA VAL A 127 2.14 6.28 4.77
C VAL A 127 1.07 5.70 3.84
N ALA A 128 0.10 4.98 4.40
CA ALA A 128 -1.01 4.40 3.63
C ALA A 128 -1.84 5.48 2.92
N ARG A 129 -2.12 6.60 3.61
CA ARG A 129 -2.83 7.76 3.06
C ARG A 129 -2.18 8.29 1.81
N ARG A 130 -0.91 8.67 1.94
CA ARG A 130 -0.14 9.28 0.86
C ARG A 130 0.00 8.33 -0.33
N THR A 131 0.11 7.03 -0.06
CA THR A 131 0.17 6.01 -1.11
C THR A 131 -1.15 5.93 -1.88
N ARG A 132 -2.31 5.88 -1.20
CA ARG A 132 -3.63 5.89 -1.84
C ARG A 132 -3.87 7.15 -2.68
N GLU A 133 -3.55 8.33 -2.15
CA GLU A 133 -3.64 9.60 -2.89
C GLU A 133 -2.69 9.60 -4.11
N THR A 134 -1.50 9.01 -3.97
CA THR A 134 -0.52 8.85 -5.06
C THR A 134 -1.03 7.90 -6.15
N ILE A 135 -1.74 6.81 -5.80
CA ILE A 135 -2.38 5.91 -6.77
C ILE A 135 -3.32 6.72 -7.68
N VAL A 136 -4.17 7.59 -7.10
CA VAL A 136 -5.09 8.45 -7.87
C VAL A 136 -4.33 9.34 -8.84
N VAL A 137 -3.25 9.99 -8.39
CA VAL A 137 -2.42 10.86 -9.24
C VAL A 137 -1.78 10.07 -10.38
N CYS A 138 -1.25 8.88 -10.12
CA CYS A 138 -0.66 8.03 -11.16
C CYS A 138 -1.71 7.56 -12.17
N GLU A 139 -2.88 7.11 -11.72
CA GLU A 139 -3.95 6.68 -12.62
C GLU A 139 -4.44 7.85 -13.50
N ALA A 140 -4.64 9.04 -12.92
CA ALA A 140 -5.02 10.23 -13.67
C ALA A 140 -3.94 10.69 -14.66
N ALA A 141 -2.66 10.45 -14.34
CA ALA A 141 -1.54 10.66 -15.26
C ALA A 141 -1.43 9.59 -16.37
N GLY A 142 -2.37 8.63 -16.41
CA GLY A 142 -2.44 7.57 -17.42
C GLY A 142 -1.42 6.47 -17.24
N PHE A 143 -1.00 6.17 -16.01
CA PHE A 143 -0.38 4.89 -15.69
C PHE A 143 -1.49 3.84 -15.59
N ASP A 144 -1.37 2.74 -16.35
CA ASP A 144 -2.37 1.68 -16.45
C ASP A 144 -2.01 0.44 -15.64
N VAL A 145 -0.79 0.37 -15.10
CA VAL A 145 -0.39 -0.61 -14.08
C VAL A 145 0.22 0.10 -12.89
N ILE A 146 -0.32 -0.17 -11.69
CA ILE A 146 0.19 0.36 -10.42
C ILE A 146 0.66 -0.81 -9.56
N ILE A 147 1.94 -0.84 -9.25
CA ILE A 147 2.56 -1.82 -8.37
C ILE A 147 2.78 -1.15 -7.01
N VAL A 148 2.25 -1.74 -5.94
CA VAL A 148 2.47 -1.31 -4.57
C VAL A 148 3.30 -2.35 -3.84
N GLU A 149 4.51 -2.01 -3.44
CA GLU A 149 5.46 -2.91 -2.81
C GLU A 149 5.49 -2.70 -1.29
N THR A 150 5.38 -3.78 -0.51
CA THR A 150 5.70 -3.72 0.93
C THR A 150 7.21 -3.70 1.12
N VAL A 151 7.76 -2.80 1.94
CA VAL A 151 9.19 -2.76 2.27
C VAL A 151 9.40 -3.09 3.75
N GLY A 152 10.34 -4.00 4.03
CA GLY A 152 10.80 -4.30 5.38
C GLY A 152 10.02 -5.41 6.11
N VAL A 153 10.22 -5.48 7.43
CA VAL A 153 9.55 -6.41 8.36
C VAL A 153 8.50 -5.62 9.15
N GLY A 154 7.21 -5.79 8.85
CA GLY A 154 6.14 -5.04 9.52
C GLY A 154 4.77 -5.33 8.93
N GLN A 155 3.70 -5.00 9.66
CA GLN A 155 2.27 -5.23 9.35
C GLN A 155 1.75 -4.38 8.15
N SER A 156 2.55 -4.25 7.10
CA SER A 156 2.21 -3.45 5.91
C SER A 156 1.42 -4.25 4.87
N GLU A 157 1.38 -5.58 5.00
CA GLU A 157 0.75 -6.48 4.03
C GLU A 157 -0.76 -6.24 3.94
N THR A 158 -1.46 -6.19 5.09
CA THR A 158 -2.90 -5.86 5.12
C THR A 158 -3.18 -4.47 4.58
N THR A 159 -2.30 -3.52 4.88
CA THR A 159 -2.43 -2.14 4.39
C THR A 159 -2.33 -2.11 2.86
N VAL A 160 -1.33 -2.77 2.28
CA VAL A 160 -1.16 -2.85 0.81
C VAL A 160 -2.31 -3.64 0.18
N ALA A 161 -2.70 -4.78 0.74
CA ALA A 161 -3.85 -5.56 0.24
C ALA A 161 -5.15 -4.73 0.21
N SER A 162 -5.34 -3.84 1.19
CA SER A 162 -6.52 -2.96 1.27
C SER A 162 -6.55 -1.80 0.26
N MET A 163 -5.56 -1.67 -0.63
CA MET A 163 -5.53 -0.61 -1.66
C MET A 163 -5.26 -1.12 -3.09
N VAL A 164 -5.24 -2.44 -3.29
CA VAL A 164 -4.94 -3.07 -4.57
C VAL A 164 -6.03 -4.06 -4.98
N ASP A 165 -6.06 -4.40 -6.27
CA ASP A 165 -7.04 -5.34 -6.82
C ASP A 165 -6.55 -6.78 -6.70
N PHE A 166 -5.23 -6.97 -6.85
CA PHE A 166 -4.56 -8.27 -6.83
C PHE A 166 -3.36 -8.23 -5.87
N PHE A 167 -3.25 -9.19 -4.97
CA PHE A 167 -2.14 -9.28 -4.01
C PHE A 167 -1.27 -10.52 -4.27
N LEU A 168 -0.05 -10.29 -4.76
CA LEU A 168 0.93 -11.32 -5.09
C LEU A 168 1.92 -11.52 -3.94
N VAL A 169 2.02 -12.76 -3.46
CA VAL A 169 3.01 -13.15 -2.43
C VAL A 169 4.16 -13.90 -3.08
N LEU A 170 5.37 -13.33 -3.00
CA LEU A 170 6.58 -13.99 -3.46
C LEU A 170 7.16 -14.89 -2.35
N MET A 171 7.54 -16.11 -2.72
CA MET A 171 8.08 -17.15 -1.83
C MET A 171 9.39 -17.75 -2.34
N LEU A 172 10.13 -18.40 -1.47
CA LEU A 172 11.32 -19.20 -1.81
C LEU A 172 11.04 -20.70 -1.70
N ALA A 173 11.82 -21.49 -2.44
CA ALA A 173 11.89 -22.94 -2.25
C ALA A 173 12.79 -23.30 -1.05
N GLY A 174 12.48 -24.37 -0.33
CA GLY A 174 13.28 -24.80 0.84
C GLY A 174 13.04 -23.98 2.11
N ALA A 175 12.09 -23.06 2.05
CA ALA A 175 11.48 -22.28 3.13
C ALA A 175 10.69 -23.14 4.13
N GLY A 176 11.09 -24.40 4.39
CA GLY A 176 10.29 -25.41 5.11
C GLY A 176 9.88 -25.00 6.53
N ASP A 177 10.71 -24.21 7.21
CA ASP A 177 10.38 -23.57 8.50
C ASP A 177 9.77 -22.16 8.34
N GLU A 178 9.89 -21.54 7.17
CA GLU A 178 9.37 -20.20 6.86
C GLU A 178 7.88 -20.19 6.47
N LEU A 179 7.22 -21.34 6.40
CA LEU A 179 5.75 -21.40 6.49
C LEU A 179 5.27 -20.80 7.83
N GLN A 180 6.14 -20.77 8.87
CA GLN A 180 5.93 -19.96 10.09
C GLN A 180 6.32 -18.49 9.92
N GLY A 181 7.22 -18.17 8.97
CA GLY A 181 7.70 -16.81 8.68
C GLY A 181 6.69 -15.94 7.94
N ILE A 182 5.86 -16.55 7.09
CA ILE A 182 4.65 -15.91 6.59
C ILE A 182 3.53 -16.16 7.59
N LYS A 183 3.14 -15.08 8.27
CA LYS A 183 1.99 -15.11 9.19
C LYS A 183 0.79 -15.69 8.43
N LYS A 184 0.06 -16.61 9.07
CA LYS A 184 -1.19 -17.18 8.54
C LYS A 184 -2.04 -16.14 7.80
N GLY A 185 -2.21 -14.95 8.38
CA GLY A 185 -3.00 -13.85 7.81
C GLY A 185 -2.50 -13.23 6.49
N VAL A 186 -1.25 -13.48 6.04
CA VAL A 186 -0.78 -12.98 4.73
C VAL A 186 -1.17 -13.92 3.60
N LEU A 187 -1.17 -15.25 3.84
CA LEU A 187 -1.65 -16.22 2.86
C LEU A 187 -3.15 -16.06 2.59
N GLU A 188 -3.90 -15.63 3.60
CA GLU A 188 -5.34 -15.33 3.50
C GLU A 188 -5.63 -14.10 2.61
N LEU A 189 -4.63 -13.24 2.39
CA LEU A 189 -4.73 -12.07 1.52
C LEU A 189 -4.26 -12.36 0.08
N ALA A 190 -3.65 -13.52 -0.18
CA ALA A 190 -2.98 -13.79 -1.44
C ALA A 190 -3.98 -14.13 -2.56
N ASP A 191 -3.97 -13.35 -3.63
CA ASP A 191 -4.67 -13.69 -4.88
C ASP A 191 -3.81 -14.63 -5.75
N ALA A 192 -2.48 -14.65 -5.56
CA ALA A 192 -1.60 -15.72 -6.02
C ALA A 192 -0.32 -15.79 -5.19
N ILE A 193 0.34 -16.95 -5.26
CA ILE A 193 1.67 -17.17 -4.70
C ILE A 193 2.63 -17.47 -5.85
N ALA A 194 3.80 -16.85 -5.86
CA ALA A 194 4.86 -17.18 -6.82
C ALA A 194 6.14 -17.62 -6.10
N ILE A 195 6.55 -18.87 -6.34
CA ILE A 195 7.83 -19.39 -5.85
C ILE A 195 8.94 -18.87 -6.77
N ASN A 196 9.64 -17.85 -6.32
CA ASN A 196 10.72 -17.20 -7.07
C ASN A 196 12.03 -18.02 -6.98
N LYS A 197 13.01 -17.62 -7.80
CA LYS A 197 14.32 -18.29 -7.95
C LYS A 197 14.21 -19.73 -8.46
N ALA A 198 13.21 -20.01 -9.29
CA ALA A 198 13.03 -21.30 -9.96
C ALA A 198 13.97 -21.41 -11.19
N ASP A 199 15.27 -21.39 -10.94
CA ASP A 199 16.33 -21.44 -11.96
C ASP A 199 17.46 -22.41 -11.58
N GLY A 200 18.20 -22.88 -12.60
CA GLY A 200 19.30 -23.83 -12.44
C GLY A 200 18.92 -25.06 -11.60
N ASN A 201 19.73 -25.34 -10.58
CA ASN A 201 19.54 -26.49 -9.69
C ASN A 201 18.33 -26.32 -8.74
N ASN A 202 17.73 -25.13 -8.65
CA ASN A 202 16.63 -24.85 -7.74
C ASN A 202 15.24 -25.13 -8.35
N ILE A 203 15.16 -25.43 -9.65
CA ILE A 203 13.88 -25.71 -10.35
C ILE A 203 13.11 -26.86 -9.67
N ALA A 204 13.80 -27.94 -9.28
CA ALA A 204 13.17 -29.09 -8.64
C ALA A 204 12.60 -28.72 -7.26
N ASN A 205 13.34 -27.95 -6.47
CA ASN A 205 12.89 -27.49 -5.15
C ASN A 205 11.71 -26.53 -5.27
N ALA A 206 11.73 -25.61 -6.24
CA ALA A 206 10.63 -24.68 -6.48
C ALA A 206 9.34 -25.41 -6.87
N LYS A 207 9.42 -26.46 -7.69
CA LYS A 207 8.27 -27.33 -8.00
C LYS A 207 7.74 -28.05 -6.77
N LYS A 208 8.63 -28.54 -5.89
CA LYS A 208 8.22 -29.18 -4.63
C LYS A 208 7.48 -28.19 -3.72
N ALA A 209 8.05 -27.00 -3.52
CA ALA A 209 7.43 -25.93 -2.74
C ALA A 209 6.08 -25.52 -3.33
N LYS A 210 5.96 -25.39 -4.66
CA LYS A 210 4.69 -25.12 -5.34
C LYS A 210 3.62 -26.13 -4.92
N MET A 211 3.90 -27.43 -5.00
CA MET A 211 2.95 -28.48 -4.60
C MET A 211 2.59 -28.41 -3.11
N GLU A 212 3.54 -28.05 -2.24
CA GLU A 212 3.28 -27.89 -0.80
C GLU A 212 2.31 -26.72 -0.53
N TYR A 213 2.52 -25.57 -1.18
CA TYR A 213 1.61 -24.42 -1.05
C TYR A 213 0.25 -24.66 -1.69
N GLU A 214 0.17 -25.36 -2.82
CA GLU A 214 -1.12 -25.74 -3.44
C GLU A 214 -1.95 -26.60 -2.48
N ARG A 215 -1.31 -27.56 -1.81
CA ARG A 215 -1.97 -28.40 -0.78
C ARG A 215 -2.37 -27.59 0.45
N ALA A 216 -1.56 -26.63 0.88
CA ALA A 216 -1.90 -25.79 2.01
C ALA A 216 -3.11 -24.89 1.70
N LEU A 217 -3.13 -24.26 0.51
CA LEU A 217 -4.23 -23.41 0.07
C LEU A 217 -5.54 -24.19 -0.11
N SER A 218 -5.49 -25.43 -0.59
CA SER A 218 -6.70 -26.25 -0.76
C SER A 218 -7.36 -26.66 0.55
N LEU A 219 -6.65 -26.55 1.68
CA LEU A 219 -7.20 -26.77 3.03
C LEU A 219 -7.82 -25.51 3.63
N LEU A 220 -7.62 -24.33 3.03
CA LEU A 220 -8.21 -23.08 3.48
C LEU A 220 -9.62 -22.91 2.91
N THR A 221 -10.50 -22.29 3.68
CA THR A 221 -11.81 -21.87 3.18
C THR A 221 -11.61 -20.89 2.02
N PRO A 222 -12.28 -21.07 0.87
CA PRO A 222 -12.16 -20.15 -0.26
C PRO A 222 -12.52 -18.72 0.14
N PHE A 223 -11.59 -17.78 -0.06
CA PHE A 223 -11.78 -16.36 0.23
C PHE A 223 -12.66 -15.65 -0.81
N SER A 224 -12.65 -16.14 -2.05
CA SER A 224 -13.49 -15.67 -3.14
C SER A 224 -14.36 -16.81 -3.67
N LYS A 225 -15.58 -16.47 -4.10
CA LYS A 225 -16.48 -17.41 -4.80
C LYS A 225 -16.05 -17.64 -6.25
N THR A 226 -15.27 -16.73 -6.83
CA THR A 226 -14.95 -16.68 -8.27
C THR A 226 -13.47 -16.87 -8.56
N TRP A 227 -12.63 -16.79 -7.54
CA TRP A 227 -11.18 -16.95 -7.67
C TRP A 227 -10.61 -17.95 -6.67
N SER A 228 -9.76 -18.84 -7.18
CA SER A 228 -8.94 -19.75 -6.38
C SER A 228 -7.48 -19.36 -6.59
N PRO A 229 -6.75 -18.92 -5.55
CA PRO A 229 -5.37 -18.45 -5.70
C PRO A 229 -4.45 -19.55 -6.28
N PRO A 230 -3.84 -19.35 -7.45
CA PRO A 230 -2.88 -20.30 -7.99
C PRO A 230 -1.51 -20.15 -7.32
N VAL A 231 -0.74 -21.23 -7.34
CA VAL A 231 0.69 -21.20 -7.00
C VAL A 231 1.51 -21.37 -8.27
N LEU A 232 2.38 -20.42 -8.53
CA LEU A 232 3.20 -20.32 -9.73
C LEU A 232 4.68 -20.45 -9.36
N THR A 233 5.53 -20.67 -10.35
CA THR A 233 6.98 -20.65 -10.18
C THR A 233 7.56 -19.62 -11.14
N CYS A 234 8.54 -18.84 -10.70
CA CYS A 234 9.20 -17.88 -11.57
C CYS A 234 10.69 -17.73 -11.25
N SER A 235 11.42 -17.15 -12.20
CA SER A 235 12.76 -16.64 -11.96
C SER A 235 12.83 -15.21 -12.48
N ALA A 236 12.99 -14.27 -11.56
CA ALA A 236 13.22 -12.87 -11.91
C ALA A 236 14.50 -12.67 -12.76
N VAL A 237 15.50 -13.54 -12.61
CA VAL A 237 16.79 -13.42 -13.31
C VAL A 237 16.71 -13.96 -14.74
N THR A 238 16.05 -15.11 -14.94
CA THR A 238 15.92 -15.70 -16.28
C THR A 238 14.65 -15.27 -17.01
N MET A 239 13.78 -14.48 -16.38
CA MET A 239 12.46 -14.05 -16.86
C MET A 239 11.43 -15.18 -17.02
N ASN A 240 11.77 -16.41 -16.62
CA ASN A 240 10.86 -17.55 -16.71
C ASN A 240 9.66 -17.37 -15.77
N GLY A 241 8.45 -17.65 -16.26
CA GLY A 241 7.20 -17.59 -15.49
C GLY A 241 6.67 -16.18 -15.22
N ILE A 242 7.38 -15.11 -15.58
CA ILE A 242 6.94 -13.73 -15.36
C ILE A 242 5.70 -13.38 -16.22
N ASP A 243 5.68 -13.82 -17.48
CA ASP A 243 4.51 -13.65 -18.36
C ASP A 243 3.28 -14.43 -17.87
N GLU A 244 3.47 -15.66 -17.40
CA GLU A 244 2.40 -16.50 -16.84
C GLU A 244 1.74 -15.84 -15.63
N ILE A 245 2.54 -15.22 -14.76
CA ILE A 245 2.03 -14.43 -13.63
C ILE A 245 1.22 -13.23 -14.12
N TRP A 246 1.69 -12.52 -15.16
CA TRP A 246 0.92 -11.41 -15.73
C TRP A 246 -0.43 -11.86 -16.30
N GLN A 247 -0.44 -12.94 -17.07
CA GLN A 247 -1.68 -13.51 -17.62
C GLN A 247 -2.66 -13.93 -16.51
N THR A 248 -2.14 -14.49 -15.41
CA THR A 248 -2.94 -14.83 -14.23
C THR A 248 -3.58 -13.60 -13.59
N ILE A 249 -2.85 -12.49 -13.48
CA ILE A 249 -3.37 -11.22 -12.95
C ILE A 249 -4.49 -10.68 -13.86
N LEU A 250 -4.30 -10.74 -15.19
CA LEU A 250 -5.31 -10.33 -16.17
C LEU A 250 -6.55 -11.23 -16.13
N GLU A 251 -6.35 -12.54 -15.95
CA GLU A 251 -7.45 -13.50 -15.80
C GLU A 251 -8.26 -13.23 -14.54
N HIS A 252 -7.59 -13.01 -13.40
CA HIS A 252 -8.24 -12.60 -12.16
C HIS A 252 -9.09 -11.35 -12.39
N ARG A 253 -8.46 -10.29 -12.92
CA ARG A 253 -9.16 -9.03 -13.21
C ARG A 253 -10.39 -9.25 -14.08
N LYS A 254 -10.27 -10.04 -15.16
CA LYS A 254 -11.39 -10.35 -16.05
C LYS A 254 -12.53 -11.06 -15.31
N LYS A 255 -12.22 -12.02 -14.45
CA LYS A 255 -13.22 -12.79 -13.69
C LYS A 255 -13.98 -11.91 -12.69
N ILE A 256 -13.26 -11.12 -11.89
CA ILE A 256 -13.88 -10.26 -10.86
C ILE A 256 -14.59 -9.02 -11.45
N ASP A 257 -14.16 -8.56 -12.63
CA ASP A 257 -14.85 -7.49 -13.34
C ASP A 257 -16.17 -8.00 -13.93
N ALA A 258 -16.18 -9.21 -14.50
CA ALA A 258 -17.38 -9.83 -15.05
C ALA A 258 -18.50 -10.08 -14.03
N THR A 259 -18.14 -10.23 -12.74
CA THR A 259 -19.10 -10.42 -11.65
C THR A 259 -19.42 -9.14 -10.88
N GLY A 260 -18.76 -8.01 -11.19
CA GLY A 260 -18.90 -6.75 -10.47
C GLY A 260 -18.11 -6.67 -9.15
N GLU A 261 -17.46 -7.76 -8.74
CA GLU A 261 -16.65 -7.83 -7.51
C GLU A 261 -15.52 -6.79 -7.48
N LEU A 262 -14.96 -6.41 -8.64
CA LEU A 262 -13.93 -5.37 -8.69
C LEU A 262 -14.45 -4.00 -8.21
N VAL A 263 -15.65 -3.63 -8.66
CA VAL A 263 -16.27 -2.35 -8.29
C VAL A 263 -16.64 -2.37 -6.81
N GLU A 264 -17.22 -3.46 -6.34
CA GLU A 264 -17.57 -3.66 -4.93
C GLU A 264 -16.32 -3.61 -4.03
N LYS A 265 -15.26 -4.35 -4.38
CA LYS A 265 -13.99 -4.37 -3.66
C LYS A 265 -13.41 -2.96 -3.54
N ARG A 266 -13.35 -2.20 -4.64
CA ARG A 266 -12.81 -0.83 -4.62
C ARG A 266 -13.69 0.14 -3.84
N SER A 267 -15.02 0.01 -3.93
CA SER A 267 -15.95 0.81 -3.13
C SER A 267 -15.75 0.54 -1.63
N GLN A 268 -15.63 -0.73 -1.24
CA GLN A 268 -15.38 -1.10 0.16
C GLN A 268 -14.02 -0.58 0.63
N GLN A 269 -12.96 -0.72 -0.17
CA GLN A 269 -11.65 -0.15 0.13
C GLN A 269 -11.69 1.37 0.34
N SER A 270 -12.50 2.09 -0.45
CA SER A 270 -12.71 3.53 -0.28
C SER A 270 -13.46 3.88 1.01
N LEU A 271 -14.49 3.09 1.37
CA LEU A 271 -15.24 3.29 2.62
C LEU A 271 -14.39 2.98 3.85
N ASP A 272 -13.70 1.84 3.86
CA ASP A 272 -12.77 1.46 4.93
C ASP A 272 -11.71 2.54 5.11
N TRP A 273 -11.24 3.11 4.00
CA TRP A 273 -10.28 4.19 4.04
C TRP A 273 -10.82 5.50 4.61
N MET A 274 -12.05 5.88 4.24
CA MET A 274 -12.73 7.03 4.83
C MET A 274 -12.82 6.88 6.36
N TRP A 275 -13.22 5.71 6.85
CA TRP A 275 -13.30 5.45 8.29
C TRP A 275 -11.95 5.49 8.98
N ALA A 276 -10.90 4.91 8.37
CA ALA A 276 -9.54 5.01 8.91
C ALA A 276 -9.06 6.46 9.05
N LEU A 277 -9.41 7.33 8.09
CA LEU A 277 -9.12 8.77 8.15
C LEU A 277 -9.90 9.49 9.26
N VAL A 278 -11.16 9.10 9.49
CA VAL A 278 -11.96 9.64 10.59
C VAL A 278 -11.34 9.28 11.94
N GLU A 279 -10.94 8.03 12.13
CA GLU A 279 -10.26 7.56 13.34
C GLU A 279 -8.94 8.31 13.58
N GLU A 280 -8.09 8.42 12.54
CA GLU A 280 -6.84 9.18 12.63
C GLU A 280 -7.10 10.65 12.98
N GLY A 281 -8.09 11.28 12.34
CA GLY A 281 -8.46 12.67 12.59
C GLY A 281 -9.06 12.91 13.97
N LEU A 282 -9.79 11.94 14.55
CA LEU A 282 -10.28 12.01 15.92
C LEU A 282 -9.12 11.93 16.93
N ILE A 283 -8.17 11.02 16.71
CA ILE A 283 -6.97 10.89 17.56
C ILE A 283 -6.12 12.17 17.51
N ASP A 284 -5.90 12.73 16.31
CA ASP A 284 -5.14 13.98 16.13
C ASP A 284 -5.83 15.17 16.83
N ARG A 285 -7.15 15.32 16.65
CA ARG A 285 -7.95 16.35 17.35
C ARG A 285 -7.89 16.18 18.87
N PHE A 286 -7.94 14.94 19.35
CA PHE A 286 -7.83 14.63 20.78
C PHE A 286 -6.51 15.12 21.38
N TYR A 287 -5.37 14.83 20.76
CA TYR A 287 -4.08 15.28 21.29
C TYR A 287 -3.82 16.78 21.10
N LYS A 288 -4.45 17.41 20.10
CA LYS A 288 -4.37 18.85 19.87
C LYS A 288 -5.29 19.66 20.79
N ASN A 289 -6.31 19.03 21.38
CA ASN A 289 -7.23 19.71 22.30
C ASN A 289 -6.46 20.33 23.50
N PRO A 290 -6.59 21.65 23.75
CA PRO A 290 -5.84 22.32 24.81
C PRO A 290 -6.12 21.76 26.23
N GLY A 291 -7.37 21.40 26.51
CA GLY A 291 -7.79 20.83 27.79
C GLY A 291 -7.19 19.45 28.04
N VAL A 292 -7.19 18.60 27.02
CA VAL A 292 -6.51 17.30 27.02
C VAL A 292 -5.00 17.49 27.19
N LYS A 293 -4.37 18.31 26.33
CA LYS A 293 -2.92 18.55 26.34
C LYS A 293 -2.40 19.05 27.70
N LYS A 294 -3.17 19.93 28.36
CA LYS A 294 -2.84 20.46 29.70
C LYS A 294 -2.97 19.41 30.81
N SER A 295 -3.96 18.52 30.71
CA SER A 295 -4.31 17.57 31.78
C SER A 295 -3.63 16.21 31.64
N LEU A 296 -3.25 15.83 30.42
CA LEU A 296 -2.73 14.51 30.07
C LEU A 296 -1.53 14.08 30.94
N PRO A 297 -0.46 14.90 31.16
CA PRO A 297 0.67 14.46 31.98
C PRO A 297 0.29 14.11 33.42
N LYS A 298 -0.65 14.86 34.01
CA LYS A 298 -1.12 14.62 35.39
C LYS A 298 -1.95 13.35 35.50
N ILE A 299 -2.82 13.12 34.51
CA ILE A 299 -3.69 11.94 34.48
C ILE A 299 -2.87 10.67 34.24
N VAL A 300 -1.91 10.69 33.31
CA VAL A 300 -1.00 9.56 33.07
C VAL A 300 -0.23 9.21 34.34
N LYS A 301 0.39 10.20 35.00
CA LYS A 301 1.11 9.99 36.26
C LYS A 301 0.22 9.41 37.36
N SER A 302 -1.04 9.84 37.44
CA SER A 302 -2.00 9.28 38.40
C SER A 302 -2.35 7.81 38.14
N VAL A 303 -2.30 7.35 36.89
CA VAL A 303 -2.51 5.93 36.55
C VAL A 303 -1.26 5.12 36.88
N GLU A 304 -0.07 5.63 36.51
CA GLU A 304 1.22 4.99 36.81
C GLU A 304 1.43 4.79 38.31
N GLU A 305 1.02 5.76 39.13
CA GLU A 305 1.09 5.71 40.59
C GLU A 305 -0.07 4.90 41.23
N GLY A 306 -0.98 4.32 40.44
CA GLY A 306 -2.13 3.55 40.94
C GLY A 306 -3.20 4.36 41.67
N LYS A 307 -3.16 5.70 41.59
CA LYS A 307 -4.12 6.61 42.24
C LYS A 307 -5.46 6.70 41.49
N THR A 308 -5.47 6.45 40.18
CA THR A 308 -6.67 6.40 39.33
C THR A 308 -6.62 5.17 38.44
N GLY A 309 -7.73 4.44 38.31
CA GLY A 309 -7.81 3.31 37.39
C GLY A 309 -7.79 3.74 35.90
N PRO A 310 -7.22 2.94 34.98
CA PRO A 310 -7.14 3.29 33.56
C PRO A 310 -8.48 3.67 32.91
N THR A 311 -9.56 2.97 33.25
CA THR A 311 -10.92 3.25 32.73
C THR A 311 -11.40 4.65 33.10
N ILE A 312 -11.22 5.06 34.36
CA ILE A 312 -11.65 6.38 34.85
C ILE A 312 -10.78 7.48 34.21
N ALA A 313 -9.47 7.25 34.11
CA ALA A 313 -8.55 8.17 33.46
C ALA A 313 -8.91 8.40 31.99
N ALA A 314 -9.24 7.33 31.25
CA ALA A 314 -9.68 7.41 29.86
C ALA A 314 -10.98 8.22 29.72
N HIS A 315 -12.01 7.92 30.53
CA HIS A 315 -13.28 8.67 30.51
C HIS A 315 -13.06 10.16 30.82
N LYS A 316 -12.19 10.49 31.78
CA LYS A 316 -11.86 11.88 32.11
C LYS A 316 -11.20 12.61 30.95
N LEU A 317 -10.28 11.96 30.24
CA LEU A 317 -9.64 12.56 29.08
C LEU A 317 -10.63 12.76 27.92
N LEU A 318 -11.52 11.80 27.66
CA LEU A 318 -12.57 11.93 26.65
C LEU A 318 -13.54 13.07 27.00
N TYR A 319 -13.97 13.16 28.25
CA TYR A 319 -14.81 14.27 28.73
C TYR A 319 -14.14 15.64 28.53
N LEU A 320 -12.82 15.75 28.80
CA LEU A 320 -12.06 16.99 28.55
C LEU A 320 -11.97 17.35 27.06
N HIS A 321 -11.97 16.34 26.18
CA HIS A 321 -12.02 16.56 24.74
C HIS A 321 -13.37 17.18 24.34
N ASP A 322 -14.47 16.63 24.86
CA ASP A 322 -15.84 17.02 24.49
C ASP A 322 -16.20 18.44 24.97
N LEU A 323 -15.69 18.86 26.13
CA LEU A 323 -15.97 20.18 26.72
C LEU A 323 -15.51 21.38 25.88
N CYS A 324 -14.54 21.23 24.98
CA CYS A 324 -14.14 22.33 24.09
C CYS A 324 -15.08 22.50 22.88
N PHE A 325 -15.85 21.47 22.52
CA PHE A 325 -16.80 21.57 21.40
C PHE A 325 -18.09 22.32 21.77
N SER A 326 -18.37 22.50 23.07
CA SER A 326 -19.57 23.20 23.53
C SER A 326 -19.47 24.73 23.52
N GLU A 327 -18.28 25.32 23.35
CA GLU A 327 -18.09 26.78 23.35
C GLU A 327 -17.87 27.39 21.96
N SER A 328 -17.53 26.60 20.92
CA SER A 328 -17.20 27.12 19.58
C SER A 328 -18.23 26.86 18.47
N ASP A 329 -19.16 25.93 18.66
CA ASP A 329 -19.98 25.40 17.55
C ASP A 329 -21.43 25.95 17.52
N TYR A 330 -21.69 27.11 18.15
CA TYR A 330 -23.01 27.79 18.11
C TYR A 330 -22.98 29.25 17.62
N GLU A 331 -21.86 29.74 17.10
CA GLU A 331 -21.82 31.03 16.38
C GLU A 331 -20.93 30.91 15.14
N GLY A 332 -21.56 30.72 13.97
CA GLY A 332 -20.91 30.72 12.65
C GLY A 332 -21.68 29.98 11.58
#